data_AF-A0A956BZM8-F1
#
_entry.id   AF-A0A956BZM8-F1
#
_cell.length_a   1.000
_cell.length_b   1.000
_cell.length_c   1.000
_cell.angle_alpha   90.00
_cell.angle_beta   90.00
_cell.angle_gamma   90.00
#
_symmetry.space_group_name_H-M   'P 1'
#
loop_
_entity.id
_entity.type
_entity.pdbx_description
1 polymer ?
#
loop_
_entity_poly.entity_id
_entity_poly.type
_entity_poly.pdbx_seq_one_letter_code
_entity_poly.pdbx_strand_id
1 'polypeptide(L)'
;GHFRIIPILKRQAPPNAFPADEPHGPPAYRRVMRAHMNCVENLPLFAAVVLTTEVAHVQSNLLAPLAILYLGARVVQSSIHIASGTNRAIRARFFAFLIQLMALGAMIVAAISA
;
A
#
# COMPACT_ATOMS: atom_id res chain seq x y z
N GLY A 1 12.36 2.54 22.90
CA GLY A 1 11.26 2.78 21.94
C GLY A 1 10.96 1.49 21.20
N HIS A 2 9.90 0.79 21.56
CA HIS A 2 9.64 -0.57 21.08
C HIS A 2 8.34 -0.66 20.28
N PHE A 3 8.35 -1.51 19.26
CA PHE A 3 7.17 -1.94 18.53
C PHE A 3 6.26 -2.73 19.47
N ARG A 4 4.93 -2.56 19.38
CA ARG A 4 3.93 -3.12 20.32
C ARG A 4 4.08 -4.63 20.58
N ILE A 5 4.54 -5.36 19.58
CA ILE A 5 4.66 -6.82 19.59
C ILE A 5 5.75 -7.29 20.58
N ILE A 6 6.85 -6.54 20.71
CA ILE A 6 7.99 -6.91 21.57
C ILE A 6 7.61 -6.99 23.06
N PRO A 7 6.98 -5.97 23.68
CA PRO A 7 6.60 -6.03 25.09
C PRO A 7 5.46 -7.03 25.34
N ILE A 8 4.55 -7.25 24.39
CA ILE A 8 3.50 -8.30 24.52
C ILE A 8 4.15 -9.69 24.56
N LEU A 9 5.05 -9.99 23.62
CA LEU A 9 5.79 -11.26 23.58
C LEU A 9 6.63 -11.47 24.84
N LYS A 10 7.24 -10.40 25.37
CA LYS A 10 8.00 -10.43 26.62
C LYS A 10 7.14 -10.42 27.89
N ARG A 11 5.80 -10.46 27.78
CA ARG A 11 4.83 -10.31 28.89
C ARG A 11 5.03 -9.05 29.73
N GLN A 12 5.62 -8.01 29.16
CA GLN A 12 5.86 -6.72 29.80
C GLN A 12 4.66 -5.76 29.66
N ALA A 13 3.72 -6.06 28.77
CA ALA A 13 2.47 -5.30 28.61
C ALA A 13 1.32 -6.25 28.24
N PRO A 14 0.10 -6.03 28.76
CA PRO A 14 -1.05 -6.81 28.36
C PRO A 14 -1.49 -6.44 26.92
N PRO A 15 -2.14 -7.34 26.17
CA PRO A 15 -2.51 -7.10 24.77
C PRO A 15 -3.42 -5.88 24.54
N ASN A 16 -4.23 -5.53 25.54
CA ASN A 16 -5.13 -4.36 25.53
C ASN A 16 -4.46 -3.04 25.94
N ALA A 17 -3.16 -3.04 26.26
CA ALA A 17 -2.42 -1.84 26.65
C ALA A 17 -2.19 -0.83 25.52
N PHE A 18 -2.66 -1.12 24.30
CA PHE A 18 -2.38 -0.33 23.11
C PHE A 18 -3.67 0.07 22.36
N PRO A 19 -4.47 1.01 22.90
CA PRO A 19 -5.66 1.52 22.23
C PRO A 19 -5.36 2.06 20.82
N ALA A 20 -6.35 1.97 19.92
CA ALA A 20 -6.17 2.39 18.52
C ALA A 20 -6.08 3.91 18.37
N ASP A 21 -6.77 4.65 19.24
CA ASP A 21 -6.96 6.10 19.13
C ASP A 21 -5.72 6.91 19.56
N GLU A 22 -4.77 6.28 20.27
CA GLU A 22 -3.58 6.95 20.76
C GLU A 22 -2.34 6.67 19.89
N PRO A 23 -1.48 7.67 19.64
CA PRO A 23 -0.23 7.48 18.92
C PRO A 23 0.79 6.68 19.73
N HIS A 24 0.92 5.39 19.46
CA HIS A 24 1.89 4.53 20.15
C HIS A 24 3.23 4.44 19.44
N GLY A 25 4.28 4.10 20.18
CA GLY A 25 5.59 3.70 19.66
C GLY A 25 6.42 4.82 19.01
N PRO A 26 7.63 4.47 18.51
CA PRO A 26 8.52 5.42 17.86
C PRO A 26 7.95 6.01 16.57
N PRO A 27 8.47 7.16 16.08
CA PRO A 27 8.03 7.76 14.82
C PRO A 27 8.08 6.80 13.61
N ALA A 28 9.06 5.90 13.57
CA ALA A 28 9.15 4.87 12.54
C ALA A 28 7.98 3.88 12.58
N TYR A 29 7.57 3.43 13.78
CA TYR A 29 6.42 2.54 13.95
C TYR A 29 5.13 3.22 13.46
N ARG A 30 4.94 4.50 13.80
CA ARG A 30 3.79 5.28 13.31
C ARG A 30 3.78 5.39 11.78
N ARG A 31 4.95 5.56 11.14
CA ARG A 31 5.06 5.56 9.67
C ARG A 31 4.73 4.20 9.05
N VAL A 32 5.10 3.09 9.70
CA VAL A 32 4.69 1.73 9.27
C VAL A 32 3.18 1.56 9.35
N MET A 33 2.56 1.95 10.47
CA MET A 33 1.09 1.86 10.61
C MET A 33 0.36 2.68 9.57
N ARG A 34 0.84 3.91 9.26
CA ARG A 34 0.25 4.73 8.20
C ARG A 34 0.48 4.18 6.80
N ALA A 35 1.65 3.61 6.52
CA ALA A 35 1.90 2.95 5.24
C ALA A 35 0.96 1.72 5.06
N HIS A 36 0.74 0.95 6.12
CA HIS A 36 -0.22 -0.17 6.10
C HIS A 36 -1.65 0.30 5.81
N MET A 37 -2.15 1.30 6.53
CA MET A 37 -3.48 1.86 6.28
C MET A 37 -3.63 2.37 4.85
N ASN A 38 -2.61 3.04 4.32
CA ASN A 38 -2.62 3.50 2.94
C ASN A 38 -2.73 2.32 1.94
N CYS A 39 -2.06 1.20 2.19
CA CYS A 39 -2.22 0.00 1.36
C CYS A 39 -3.65 -0.56 1.43
N VAL A 40 -4.22 -0.64 2.64
CA VAL A 40 -5.59 -1.16 2.85
C VAL A 40 -6.64 -0.27 2.18
N GLU A 41 -6.52 1.05 2.27
CA GLU A 41 -7.47 1.99 1.66
C GLU A 41 -7.49 1.93 0.13
N ASN A 42 -6.37 1.56 -0.49
CA ASN A 42 -6.24 1.51 -1.95
C ASN A 42 -6.44 0.11 -2.54
N LEU A 43 -6.38 -0.94 -1.70
CA LEU A 43 -6.61 -2.31 -2.12
C LEU A 43 -7.97 -2.50 -2.82
N PRO A 44 -9.11 -1.94 -2.34
CA PRO A 44 -10.40 -2.12 -2.99
C PRO A 44 -10.42 -1.64 -4.43
N LEU A 45 -9.74 -0.53 -4.74
CA LEU A 45 -9.70 0.03 -6.08
C LEU A 45 -8.95 -0.89 -7.06
N PHE A 46 -7.78 -1.39 -6.64
CA PHE A 46 -7.01 -2.34 -7.45
C PHE A 46 -7.74 -3.67 -7.62
N ALA A 47 -8.29 -4.21 -6.53
CA ALA A 47 -9.05 -5.45 -6.54
C ALA A 47 -10.28 -5.35 -7.44
N ALA A 48 -11.00 -4.23 -7.41
CA ALA A 48 -12.17 -4.02 -8.26
C ALA A 48 -11.82 -4.14 -9.75
N VAL A 49 -10.70 -3.56 -10.20
CA VAL A 49 -10.29 -3.65 -11.61
C VAL A 49 -9.86 -5.08 -11.97
N VAL A 50 -8.97 -5.70 -11.18
CA VAL A 50 -8.46 -7.04 -11.49
C VAL A 50 -9.56 -8.09 -11.43
N LEU A 51 -10.42 -8.06 -10.41
CA LEU A 51 -11.50 -9.03 -10.27
C LEU A 51 -12.55 -8.85 -11.36
N THR A 52 -12.89 -7.61 -11.75
CA THR A 52 -13.85 -7.41 -12.85
C THR A 52 -13.28 -7.88 -14.17
N THR A 53 -12.00 -7.66 -14.47
CA THR A 53 -11.37 -8.19 -15.69
C THR A 53 -11.35 -9.71 -15.75
N GLU A 54 -11.07 -10.37 -14.61
CA GLU A 54 -11.07 -11.83 -14.51
C GLU A 54 -12.47 -12.42 -14.66
N VAL A 55 -13.47 -11.85 -13.96
CA VAL A 55 -14.88 -12.30 -14.05
C VAL A 55 -15.48 -12.05 -15.43
N ALA A 56 -15.08 -10.97 -16.11
CA ALA A 56 -15.50 -10.69 -17.47
C ALA A 56 -14.72 -11.47 -18.55
N HIS A 57 -13.78 -12.34 -18.15
CA HIS A 57 -12.94 -13.13 -19.05
C HIS A 57 -12.18 -12.30 -20.10
N VAL A 58 -11.76 -11.10 -19.72
CA VAL A 58 -11.02 -10.18 -20.59
C VAL A 58 -9.60 -10.73 -20.78
N GLN A 59 -9.22 -11.03 -22.02
CA GLN A 59 -7.90 -11.54 -22.35
C GLN A 59 -7.05 -10.44 -22.98
N SER A 60 -6.05 -9.96 -22.24
CA SER A 60 -5.11 -8.96 -22.75
C SER A 60 -3.70 -9.20 -22.18
N ASN A 61 -2.71 -9.21 -23.08
CA ASN A 61 -1.29 -9.36 -22.71
C ASN A 61 -0.77 -8.18 -21.86
N LEU A 62 -1.54 -7.10 -21.74
CA LEU A 62 -1.17 -5.93 -20.95
C LEU A 62 -1.63 -6.00 -19.48
N LEU A 63 -2.67 -6.78 -19.16
CA LEU A 63 -3.24 -6.79 -17.80
C LEU A 63 -2.25 -7.30 -16.74
N ALA A 64 -1.65 -8.46 -16.98
CA ALA A 64 -0.68 -9.06 -16.07
C ALA A 64 0.56 -8.15 -15.79
N PRO A 65 1.27 -7.62 -16.81
CA PRO A 65 2.43 -6.76 -16.55
C PRO A 65 2.03 -5.42 -15.89
N LEU A 66 0.86 -4.85 -16.22
CA LEU A 66 0.38 -3.63 -15.58
C LEU A 66 0.00 -3.85 -14.11
N ALA A 67 -0.57 -5.02 -13.77
CA ALA A 67 -0.85 -5.38 -12.39
C ALA A 67 0.44 -5.54 -11.57
N ILE A 68 1.47 -6.16 -12.13
CA ILE A 68 2.80 -6.26 -11.51
C ILE A 68 3.44 -4.88 -11.33
N LEU A 69 3.34 -4.02 -12.35
CA LEU A 69 3.84 -2.63 -12.28
C LEU A 69 3.16 -1.84 -11.16
N TYR A 70 1.83 -1.95 -11.04
CA TYR A 70 1.07 -1.34 -9.95
C TYR A 70 1.57 -1.80 -8.58
N LEU A 71 1.73 -3.12 -8.41
CA LEU A 71 2.19 -3.72 -7.15
C LEU A 71 3.63 -3.31 -6.81
N GLY A 72 4.53 -3.30 -7.80
CA GLY A 72 5.91 -2.85 -7.62
C GLY A 72 5.97 -1.39 -7.18
N ALA A 73 5.19 -0.52 -7.82
CA ALA A 73 5.09 0.89 -7.43
C ALA A 73 4.54 1.06 -6.00
N ARG A 74 3.63 0.20 -5.55
CA ARG A 74 3.13 0.18 -4.15
C ARG A 74 4.21 -0.18 -3.14
N VAL A 75 5.05 -1.17 -3.44
CA VAL A 75 6.15 -1.59 -2.57
C VAL A 75 7.18 -0.46 -2.43
N VAL A 76 7.54 0.19 -3.55
CA VAL A 76 8.47 1.32 -3.55
C VAL A 76 7.91 2.50 -2.75
N GLN A 77 6.65 2.89 -2.99
CA GLN A 77 6.00 3.99 -2.26
C GLN A 77 5.96 3.74 -0.75
N SER A 78 5.58 2.52 -0.33
CA SER A 78 5.48 2.12 1.08
C SER A 78 6.84 2.14 1.75
N SER A 79 7.87 1.63 1.07
CA SER A 79 9.25 1.64 1.56
C SER A 79 9.76 3.06 1.80
N ILE A 80 9.54 3.97 0.84
CA ILE A 80 9.91 5.39 0.98
C ILE A 80 9.13 6.05 2.13
N HIS A 81 7.85 5.71 2.31
CA HIS A 81 7.00 6.24 3.38
C HIS A 81 7.53 5.86 4.76
N ILE A 82 7.91 4.60 4.92
CA ILE A 82 8.45 4.07 6.17
C ILE A 82 9.81 4.70 6.47
N ALA A 83 10.69 4.76 5.46
CA ALA A 83 12.04 5.25 5.59
C ALA A 83 12.10 6.74 5.95
N SER A 84 11.31 7.61 5.32
CA SER A 84 11.47 9.06 5.46
C SER A 84 10.17 9.86 5.33
N GLY A 85 10.04 10.87 6.20
CA GLY A 85 8.98 11.89 6.15
C GLY A 85 9.39 13.20 5.49
N THR A 86 10.59 13.29 4.91
CA THR A 86 11.13 14.54 4.34
C THR A 86 10.40 14.98 3.07
N ASN A 87 10.49 16.27 2.71
CA ASN A 87 9.89 16.81 1.48
C ASN A 87 10.35 16.07 0.21
N ARG A 88 11.62 15.64 0.16
CA ARG A 88 12.14 14.82 -0.95
C ARG A 88 11.43 13.46 -1.02
N ALA A 89 11.26 12.78 0.12
CA ALA A 89 10.56 11.51 0.21
C ALA A 89 9.04 11.64 -0.08
N ILE A 90 8.43 12.77 0.27
CA ILE A 90 7.03 13.07 -0.10
C ILE A 90 6.90 13.13 -1.63
N ARG A 91 7.76 13.89 -2.31
CA ARG A 91 7.75 13.98 -3.78
C ARG A 91 7.99 12.63 -4.46
N ALA A 92 8.97 11.86 -3.98
CA ALA A 92 9.25 10.53 -4.53
C ALA A 92 8.05 9.56 -4.40
N ARG A 93 7.34 9.59 -3.27
CA ARG A 93 6.09 8.81 -3.09
C ARG A 93 4.98 9.26 -4.03
N PHE A 94 4.86 10.56 -4.28
CA PHE A 94 3.88 11.09 -5.21
C PHE A 94 4.13 10.58 -6.63
N PHE A 95 5.39 10.54 -7.09
CA PHE A 95 5.73 9.92 -8.38
C PHE A 95 5.37 8.44 -8.44
N ALA A 96 5.67 7.67 -7.40
CA ALA A 96 5.28 6.26 -7.34
C ALA A 96 3.74 6.08 -7.36
N PHE A 97 2.99 6.99 -6.72
CA PHE A 97 1.53 7.00 -6.77
C PHE A 97 1.00 7.35 -8.17
N LEU A 98 1.62 8.29 -8.90
CA LEU A 98 1.26 8.57 -10.28
C LEU A 98 1.44 7.35 -11.18
N ILE A 99 2.52 6.58 -11.01
CA ILE A 99 2.74 5.33 -11.74
C ILE A 99 1.60 4.34 -11.48
N GLN A 100 1.14 4.23 -10.24
CA GLN A 100 -0.01 3.36 -9.91
C GLN A 100 -1.29 3.82 -10.61
N LEU A 101 -1.58 5.12 -10.62
CA LEU A 101 -2.76 5.64 -11.31
C LEU A 101 -2.70 5.40 -12.82
N MET A 102 -1.53 5.61 -13.44
CA MET A 102 -1.34 5.33 -14.87
C MET A 102 -1.48 3.84 -15.16
N ALA A 103 -0.91 2.96 -14.33
CA ALA A 103 -1.04 1.52 -14.50
C ALA A 103 -2.49 1.06 -14.36
N LEU A 104 -3.22 1.57 -13.36
CA LEU A 104 -4.63 1.27 -13.16
C LEU A 104 -5.50 1.76 -14.33
N GLY A 105 -5.29 3.00 -14.79
CA GLY A 105 -5.99 3.55 -15.95
C GLY A 105 -5.70 2.76 -17.23
N ALA A 106 -4.44 2.38 -17.44
CA ALA A 106 -4.05 1.54 -18.57
C ALA A 106 -4.68 0.14 -18.51
N MET A 107 -4.84 -0.45 -17.32
CA MET A 107 -5.56 -1.73 -17.17
C MET A 107 -7.04 -1.57 -17.55
N ILE A 108 -7.69 -0.49 -17.12
CA ILE A 108 -9.09 -0.23 -17.47
C ILE A 108 -9.25 -0.04 -18.98
N VAL A 109 -8.36 0.75 -19.61
CA VAL A 109 -8.39 0.95 -21.07
C VAL A 109 -8.15 -0.37 -21.81
N ALA A 110 -7.12 -1.12 -21.40
CA ALA A 110 -6.82 -2.43 -21.98
C ALA A 110 -7.98 -3.41 -21.84
N ALA A 111 -8.72 -3.33 -20.74
CA ALA A 111 -9.88 -4.17 -20.48
C ALA A 111 -11.10 -3.82 -21.35
N ILE A 112 -11.29 -2.54 -21.65
CA ILE A 112 -12.40 -2.08 -22.53
C ILE A 112 -12.07 -2.33 -24.00
N SER A 113 -10.78 -2.33 -24.37
CA SER A 113 -10.32 -2.50 -25.74
C SER A 113 -10.09 -3.95 -26.19
N ALA A 114 -10.23 -4.91 -25.27
CA ALA A 114 -10.04 -6.34 -25.53
C ALA A 114 -11.37 -7.01 -25.89
#